data_AF-A0A843CIL4-F1
#
_entry.id   AF-A0A843CIL4-F1
#
_cell.length_a   1.000
_cell.length_b   1.000
_cell.length_c   1.000
_cell.angle_alpha   90.00
_cell.angle_beta   90.00
_cell.angle_gamma   90.00
#
_symmetry.space_group_name_H-M   'P 1'
#
loop_
_entity.id
_entity.type
_entity.pdbx_description
1 polymer ?
#
loop_
_entity_poly.entity_id
_entity_poly.type
_entity_poly.pdbx_seq_one_letter_code
_entity_poly.pdbx_strand_id
1 'polypeptide(L)'
;MKHNLLILIHWAIIIALIISSTIFIFDEVELSSSNAEIKDGKLMFCTTDDCISYTTKISWTFLKIFIFEIIVAILALVALREGISLEKRFKSQKID
;
A
#
# COMPACT_ATOMS: atom_id res chain seq x y z
N MET A 1 -10.27 26.41 -7.83
CA MET A 1 -10.75 25.41 -6.84
C MET A 1 -10.41 23.96 -7.21
N LYS A 2 -10.70 23.48 -8.44
CA LYS A 2 -10.37 22.09 -8.85
C LYS A 2 -8.88 21.71 -8.73
N HIS A 3 -7.96 22.65 -8.96
CA HIS A 3 -6.51 22.39 -8.90
C HIS A 3 -5.99 22.19 -7.46
N ASN A 4 -6.49 22.98 -6.49
CA ASN A 4 -6.16 22.80 -5.08
C ASN A 4 -6.69 21.47 -4.55
N LEU A 5 -7.87 21.03 -5.03
CA LEU A 5 -8.44 19.73 -4.66
C LEU A 5 -7.57 18.57 -5.16
N LEU A 6 -7.07 18.65 -6.41
CA LEU A 6 -6.19 17.63 -6.98
C LEU A 6 -4.88 17.49 -6.19
N ILE A 7 -4.28 18.63 -5.82
CA ILE A 7 -3.06 18.67 -5.01
C ILE A 7 -3.31 18.06 -3.62
N LEU A 8 -4.45 18.39 -3.01
CA LEU A 8 -4.82 17.88 -1.68
C LEU A 8 -5.06 16.36 -1.70
N ILE A 9 -5.72 15.85 -2.74
CA ILE A 9 -5.90 14.41 -2.97
C ILE A 9 -4.53 13.73 -3.15
N HIS A 10 -3.65 14.33 -3.97
CA HIS A 10 -2.32 13.77 -4.23
C HIS A 10 -1.48 13.66 -2.94
N TRP A 11 -1.47 14.70 -2.10
CA TRP A 11 -0.77 14.68 -0.82
C TRP A 11 -1.39 13.71 0.19
N ALA A 12 -2.72 13.61 0.24
CA ALA A 12 -3.40 12.65 1.10
C ALA A 12 -3.02 11.21 0.75
N ILE A 13 -2.90 10.91 -0.55
CA ILE A 13 -2.43 9.62 -1.05
C ILE A 13 -0.98 9.35 -0.64
N ILE A 14 -0.07 10.32 -0.83
CA ILE A 14 1.35 10.16 -0.44
C ILE A 14 1.46 9.87 1.05
N ILE A 15 0.73 10.61 1.89
CA ILE A 15 0.71 10.39 3.33
C ILE A 15 0.16 8.99 3.67
N ALA A 16 -0.93 8.56 3.03
CA ALA A 16 -1.48 7.22 3.24
C ALA A 16 -0.49 6.11 2.83
N LEU A 17 0.24 6.30 1.73
CA LEU A 17 1.27 5.36 1.28
C LEU A 17 2.43 5.28 2.27
N ILE A 18 2.89 6.42 2.79
CA ILE A 18 3.93 6.48 3.82
C ILE A 18 3.46 5.80 5.11
N ILE A 19 2.26 6.11 5.60
CA ILE A 19 1.73 5.48 6.82
C ILE A 19 1.60 3.97 6.62
N SER A 20 1.06 3.53 5.49
CA SER A 20 0.91 2.10 5.18
C SER A 20 2.25 1.37 5.11
N SER A 21 3.27 1.96 4.50
CA SER A 21 4.60 1.34 4.42
C SER A 21 5.30 1.34 5.78
N THR A 22 5.10 2.38 6.59
CA THR A 22 5.66 2.46 7.94
C THR A 22 5.06 1.37 8.85
N ILE A 23 3.72 1.18 8.81
CA ILE A 23 3.04 0.11 9.54
C ILE A 23 3.58 -1.26 9.13
N PHE A 24 3.79 -1.48 7.82
CA PHE A 24 4.35 -2.73 7.32
C PHE A 24 5.73 -3.04 7.88
N ILE A 25 6.60 -2.03 8.01
CA ILE A 25 7.95 -2.19 8.58
C ILE A 25 7.86 -2.56 10.07
N PHE A 26 7.02 -1.89 10.85
CA PHE A 26 6.88 -2.19 12.28
C PHE A 26 6.25 -3.57 12.55
N ASP A 27 5.27 -3.97 11.74
CA ASP A 27 4.61 -5.30 11.81
C ASP A 27 5.60 -6.45 11.51
N GLU A 28 6.63 -6.20 10.70
CA GLU A 28 7.71 -7.17 10.47
C GLU A 28 8.80 -7.12 11.57
N VAL A 29 9.04 -5.98 12.21
CA VAL A 29 10.04 -5.82 13.29
C VAL A 29 9.62 -6.49 14.59
N GLU A 30 8.33 -6.55 14.93
CA GLU A 30 7.83 -7.28 16.11
C GLU A 30 8.04 -8.81 16.00
N LEU A 31 8.38 -9.31 14.81
CA LEU A 31 8.72 -10.71 14.57
C LEU A 31 10.22 -10.90 14.39
N SER A 32 10.98 -10.67 15.47
CA SER A 32 12.34 -11.18 15.52
C SER A 32 12.32 -12.72 15.60
N SER A 33 13.31 -13.35 14.97
CA SER A 33 13.54 -14.80 14.97
C SER A 33 13.68 -15.43 16.36
N SER A 34 13.79 -14.61 17.40
CA SER A 34 13.86 -15.02 18.81
C SER A 34 12.65 -15.80 19.30
N ASN A 35 11.48 -15.66 18.64
CA ASN A 35 10.25 -16.33 19.07
C ASN A 35 9.72 -17.35 18.06
N ALA A 36 10.59 -17.82 17.16
CA ALA A 36 10.25 -18.89 16.23
C ALA A 36 10.34 -20.25 16.93
N GLU A 37 9.22 -20.95 17.02
CA GLU A 37 9.12 -22.28 17.61
C GLU A 37 8.58 -23.29 16.60
N ILE A 38 9.02 -24.55 16.69
CA ILE A 38 8.44 -25.64 15.90
C ILE A 38 7.40 -26.34 16.77
N LYS A 39 6.12 -26.18 16.42
CA LYS A 39 5.00 -26.83 17.12
C LYS A 39 4.19 -27.66 16.12
N ASP A 40 3.90 -28.91 16.46
CA ASP A 40 3.15 -29.84 15.60
C ASP A 40 3.72 -29.99 14.18
N GLY A 41 5.05 -29.95 14.05
CA GLY A 41 5.76 -30.05 12.76
C GLY A 41 5.65 -28.80 11.87
N LYS A 42 5.13 -27.69 12.40
CA LYS A 42 5.00 -26.41 11.69
C LYS A 42 5.85 -25.33 12.35
N LEU A 43 6.45 -24.47 11.53
CA LEU A 43 7.13 -23.27 12.01
C LEU A 43 6.09 -22.23 12.44
N MET A 44 6.14 -21.85 13.71
CA MET A 44 5.22 -20.93 14.36
C MET A 44 6.02 -19.75 14.93
N PHE A 45 5.42 -18.56 14.89
CA PHE A 45 5.96 -17.39 15.56
C PHE A 45 5.03 -17.03 16.71
N CYS A 46 5.56 -17.09 17.92
CA CYS A 46 4.79 -16.87 19.14
C CYS A 46 5.10 -15.52 19.76
N THR A 47 4.08 -14.83 20.24
CA THR A 47 4.19 -13.73 21.20
C THR A 47 3.71 -14.23 22.56
N THR A 48 3.72 -13.37 23.58
CA THR A 48 3.32 -13.74 24.95
C THR A 48 1.89 -14.29 25.03
N ASP A 49 1.02 -13.89 24.09
CA ASP A 49 -0.42 -14.18 24.15
C ASP A 49 -0.97 -14.93 22.91
N ASP A 50 -0.19 -15.06 21.82
CA ASP A 50 -0.68 -15.69 20.58
C ASP A 50 0.44 -16.38 19.78
N CYS A 51 0.09 -17.41 19.00
CA CYS A 51 1.03 -18.11 18.12
C CYS A 51 0.45 -18.22 16.71
N ILE A 52 1.16 -17.65 15.74
CA ILE A 52 0.74 -17.62 14.34
C ILE A 52 1.66 -18.52 13.51
N SER A 53 1.05 -19.35 12.65
CA SER A 53 1.83 -20.18 11.74
C SER A 53 2.52 -19.33 10.67
N TYR A 54 3.77 -19.68 10.31
CA TYR A 54 4.51 -18.99 9.27
C TYR A 54 3.74 -18.90 7.95
N THR A 55 3.06 -20.00 7.56
CA THR A 55 2.24 -20.05 6.34
C THR A 55 1.09 -19.04 6.39
N THR A 56 0.37 -18.97 7.52
CA THR A 56 -0.72 -17.99 7.71
C THR A 56 -0.20 -16.56 7.64
N LYS A 57 0.94 -16.29 8.27
CA LYS A 57 1.56 -14.95 8.24
C LYS A 57 1.97 -14.56 6.83
N ILE A 58 2.67 -15.44 6.10
CA ILE A 58 3.04 -15.23 4.70
C ILE A 58 1.81 -14.91 3.85
N SER A 59 0.72 -15.68 3.99
CA SER A 59 -0.51 -15.43 3.23
C SER A 59 -1.08 -14.04 3.50
N TRP A 60 -1.05 -13.57 4.75
CA TRP A 60 -1.47 -12.21 5.10
C TRP A 60 -0.52 -11.14 4.54
N THR A 61 0.80 -11.36 4.58
CA THR A 61 1.79 -10.44 3.99
C THR A 61 1.58 -10.32 2.47
N PHE A 62 1.41 -11.43 1.75
CA PHE A 62 1.13 -11.40 0.31
C PHE A 62 -0.20 -10.72 -0.01
N LEU A 63 -1.25 -10.96 0.80
CA LEU A 63 -2.53 -10.29 0.63
C LEU A 63 -2.40 -8.77 0.80
N LYS A 64 -1.66 -8.32 1.83
CA LYS A 64 -1.37 -6.90 2.06
C LYS A 64 -0.63 -6.27 0.87
N ILE A 65 0.39 -6.95 0.33
CA ILE A 65 1.15 -6.49 -0.84
C ILE A 65 0.24 -6.38 -2.07
N PHE A 66 -0.60 -7.39 -2.32
CA PHE A 66 -1.50 -7.42 -3.46
C PHE A 66 -2.53 -6.29 -3.43
N ILE A 67 -3.12 -6.02 -2.26
CA ILE A 67 -4.04 -4.88 -2.07
C ILE A 67 -3.33 -3.55 -2.33
N PHE A 68 -2.10 -3.41 -1.83
CA PHE A 68 -1.30 -2.21 -2.05
C PHE A 68 -1.02 -1.97 -3.54
N GLU A 69 -0.66 -3.02 -4.28
CA GLU A 69 -0.41 -2.95 -5.72
C GLU A 69 -1.66 -2.51 -6.50
N ILE A 70 -2.83 -3.04 -6.15
CA ILE A 70 -4.11 -2.62 -6.74
C ILE A 70 -4.39 -1.14 -6.50
N ILE A 71 -4.17 -0.65 -5.28
CA ILE A 71 -4.38 0.75 -4.93
C ILE A 71 -3.46 1.64 -5.78
N VAL A 72 -2.17 1.31 -5.87
CA VAL A 72 -1.21 2.06 -6.69
C VAL A 72 -1.60 2.05 -8.17
N ALA A 73 -2.05 0.91 -8.71
CA ALA A 73 -2.49 0.80 -10.09
C ALA A 73 -3.72 1.67 -10.40
N ILE A 74 -4.72 1.68 -9.51
CA ILE A 74 -5.92 2.54 -9.63
C ILE A 74 -5.51 4.02 -9.64
N LEU A 75 -4.60 4.40 -8.75
CA LEU A 75 -4.11 5.78 -8.66
C LEU A 75 -3.35 6.21 -9.91
N ALA A 76 -2.50 5.34 -10.46
CA ALA A 76 -1.81 5.59 -11.73
C ALA A 76 -2.81 5.78 -12.88
N LEU A 77 -3.87 4.96 -12.93
CA LEU A 77 -4.97 5.10 -13.90
C LEU A 77 -5.70 6.44 -13.77
N VAL A 78 -5.99 6.88 -12.54
CA VAL A 78 -6.62 8.19 -12.29
C VAL A 78 -5.70 9.34 -12.74
N ALA A 79 -4.42 9.28 -12.39
CA ALA A 79 -3.44 10.29 -12.79
C ALA A 79 -3.28 10.38 -14.32
N LEU A 80 -3.21 9.23 -15.01
CA LEU A 80 -3.19 9.16 -16.48
C LEU A 80 -4.45 9.77 -17.09
N ARG A 81 -5.63 9.47 -16.54
CA ARG A 81 -6.90 10.00 -17.04
C ARG A 81 -6.99 11.52 -16.89
N GLU A 82 -6.55 12.05 -15.75
CA GLU A 82 -6.46 13.50 -15.50
C GLU A 82 -5.44 14.16 -16.44
N GLY A 83 -4.27 13.53 -16.64
CA GLY A 83 -3.25 14.00 -17.59
C GLY A 83 -3.79 14.12 -19.02
N ILE A 84 -4.47 13.08 -19.51
CA ILE A 84 -5.10 13.09 -20.84
C ILE A 84 -6.19 14.17 -20.92
N SER A 85 -6.98 14.36 -19.85
CA SER A 85 -8.01 15.40 -19.83
C SER A 85 -7.41 16.81 -19.88
N LEU A 86 -6.26 17.04 -19.26
CA LEU A 86 -5.55 18.32 -19.32
C LEU A 86 -4.97 18.57 -20.71
N GLU A 87 -4.33 17.55 -21.31
CA GLU A 87 -3.76 17.67 -22.66
C GLU A 87 -4.81 18.04 -23.71
N LYS A 88 -6.01 17.44 -23.62
CA LYS A 88 -7.15 17.79 -24.50
C LYS A 88 -7.57 19.25 -24.34
N ARG A 89 -7.60 19.79 -23.12
CA ARG A 89 -7.96 21.20 -22.85
C ARG A 89 -6.92 22.16 -23.42
N PHE A 90 -5.63 21.84 -23.29
CA PHE A 90 -4.56 22.68 -23.84
C PHE A 90 -4.52 22.69 -25.37
N LYS A 91 -4.78 21.56 -26.05
CA LYS A 91 -4.88 21.52 -27.52
C LYS A 91 -6.08 22.32 -28.04
N SER A 92 -7.19 22.34 -27.30
CA SER A 92 -8.40 23.11 -27.68
C SER A 92 -8.21 24.63 -27.55
N GLN A 93 -7.28 25.11 -26.72
CA GLN A 93 -7.02 26.55 -26.52
C GLN A 93 -6.02 27.15 -27.52
N LYS A 94 -5.36 26.33 -28.34
CA LYS A 94 -4.29 26.77 -29.26
C LYS A 94 -4.80 27.09 -30.68
N ILE A 95 -6.11 27.07 -30.88
CA ILE A 95 -6.77 27.25 -32.19
C ILE A 95 -7.39 28.66 -32.34
N ASP A 96 -7.40 29.48 -31.29
CA ASP A 96 -7.73 30.91 -31.36
C ASP A 96 -6.45 31.77 -31.31
#